data_AF-F0SKR6-F1
#
_entry.id   AF-F0SKR6-F1
#
_cell.length_a   1.000
_cell.length_b   1.000
_cell.length_c   1.000
_cell.angle_alpha   90.00
_cell.angle_beta   90.00
_cell.angle_gamma   90.00
#
_symmetry.space_group_name_H-M   'P 1'
#
loop_
_entity.id
_entity.type
_entity.pdbx_description
1 polymer ?
#
loop_
_entity_poly.entity_id
_entity_poly.type
_entity_poly.pdbx_seq_one_letter_code
_entity_poly.pdbx_strand_id
1 'polypeptide(L)'
;MPMAVRKMTNDDDIDSQTLRVFDDVEGVEAVEREEKALFEWEVEAGHAYNFESLGKLLSSLPLGLYRHRDGGLLLDDNGTATRITTAKQLTPLLVDAVRMTVIKEGKHKGEHPSDSILNTMLASRSFLDNFEEAAHVATTPVVLKDGSPAAPGWNAGGVLYLGSRTATADLDCIPRFLDVMPFDSEASRTNAVAALLTVPFRLQFPGGKPLVLVSATKSHSGKGTLIEFVKGQCPKAEILYESTDWPMQRQLHEQLLQTPEIGVLSFDNVRTDSAGKAKIIRSAFLEGFVTNAEIVLSSAISRNRPLRTANTFVVMLNTNEGSLSPDLLNRSLPIRLTPTGDLQERVARTKAILGGDIKHEWIPQNRKRIESEMLGMIERWVKEGKPHDHDVRHPMGPWAATIGGILKVNGFDEFLANYGSTRATADPVREALSILAFRSGGKPMRARQLSQLAVREGLHKTLMPGVEHTNVSACERAIGVSISPYVGETVMVSTPIEAITYRLTKQQGRFGESHPHFRYLFNEESRQTLTEEPGGLVLEERRCGSLDVGAIEAVLEQDIETLTEEKS
;
A
#
# COMPACT_ATOMS: atom_id res chain seq x y z
N MET A 1 69.13 -2.97 29.72
CA MET A 1 70.43 -3.62 29.37
C MET A 1 70.25 -4.34 28.04
N PRO A 2 71.13 -4.11 27.05
CA PRO A 2 70.69 -4.06 25.65
C PRO A 2 71.44 -5.02 24.70
N MET A 3 70.75 -5.39 23.63
CA MET A 3 71.31 -5.67 22.30
C MET A 3 70.55 -4.75 21.33
N ALA A 4 71.08 -4.16 20.26
CA ALA A 4 72.43 -3.83 19.85
C ALA A 4 72.22 -2.90 18.63
N VAL A 5 72.30 -1.58 18.83
CA VAL A 5 72.08 -0.60 17.75
C VAL A 5 73.34 -0.52 16.89
N ARG A 6 73.22 -0.82 15.60
CA ARG A 6 74.30 -0.63 14.62
C ARG A 6 74.27 0.81 14.12
N LYS A 7 75.26 1.62 14.52
CA LYS A 7 75.56 2.93 13.93
C LYS A 7 76.21 2.72 12.56
N MET A 8 75.66 3.30 11.51
CA MET A 8 76.41 3.65 10.31
C MET A 8 76.63 5.16 10.30
N THR A 9 77.87 5.52 10.03
CA THR A 9 78.49 6.84 10.03
C THR A 9 78.15 7.61 8.76
N ASN A 10 77.85 8.90 8.90
CA ASN A 10 77.87 9.86 7.79
C ASN A 10 79.28 10.48 7.72
N ASP A 11 79.88 10.45 6.53
CA ASP A 11 80.66 11.59 6.00
C ASP A 11 80.72 11.50 4.46
N ASP A 12 80.53 12.68 3.85
CA ASP A 12 80.95 13.19 2.54
C ASP A 12 80.39 12.57 1.22
N ASP A 13 79.45 13.27 0.56
CA ASP A 13 79.70 14.44 -0.34
C ASP A 13 78.77 14.53 -1.59
N ILE A 14 78.33 15.77 -1.87
CA ILE A 14 78.02 16.40 -3.19
C ILE A 14 76.60 16.31 -3.82
N ASP A 15 75.97 17.51 -3.86
CA ASP A 15 75.07 18.17 -4.86
C ASP A 15 73.81 17.44 -5.41
N SER A 16 72.63 18.05 -5.58
CA SER A 16 72.26 19.47 -5.73
C SER A 16 70.73 19.65 -5.63
N GLN A 17 70.33 20.72 -4.92
CA GLN A 17 69.24 21.69 -5.19
C GLN A 17 67.82 21.14 -5.56
N THR A 18 66.71 21.47 -4.88
CA THR A 18 66.31 22.74 -4.27
C THR A 18 65.17 22.48 -3.26
N LEU A 19 65.42 22.68 -1.96
CA LEU A 19 64.38 22.77 -0.93
C LEU A 19 63.85 24.21 -0.91
N ARG A 20 62.54 24.39 -1.04
CA ARG A 20 61.87 25.60 -0.53
C ARG A 20 61.19 25.24 0.78
N VAL A 21 61.81 25.74 1.84
CA VAL A 21 61.28 25.82 3.21
C VAL A 21 60.03 26.73 3.18
N PHE A 22 58.95 26.28 3.78
CA PHE A 22 57.95 27.16 4.38
C PHE A 22 57.91 26.87 5.87
N ASP A 23 57.95 27.97 6.61
CA ASP A 23 58.24 28.11 8.03
C ASP A 23 57.30 27.36 8.98
N ASP A 24 57.88 27.04 10.13
CA ASP A 24 57.23 26.63 11.36
C ASP A 24 56.05 27.55 11.72
N VAL A 25 54.87 26.94 11.85
CA VAL A 25 53.80 27.48 12.69
C VAL A 25 53.72 26.56 13.90
N GLU A 26 54.34 27.02 14.99
CA GLU A 26 54.11 26.49 16.33
C GLU A 26 52.62 26.61 16.67
N GLY A 27 52.03 25.51 17.14
CA GLY A 27 50.68 25.51 17.72
C GLY A 27 49.62 24.84 16.85
N VAL A 28 49.77 23.54 16.59
CA VAL A 28 48.61 22.68 16.32
C VAL A 28 48.65 21.58 17.36
N GLU A 29 47.70 21.60 18.28
CA GLU A 29 47.41 20.45 19.14
C GLU A 29 47.33 19.22 18.23
N ALA A 30 48.22 18.26 18.48
CA ALA A 30 48.21 17.01 17.77
C ALA A 30 46.84 16.35 18.01
N VAL A 31 45.94 16.48 17.05
CA VAL A 31 44.79 15.60 16.92
C VAL A 31 45.38 14.20 16.84
N GLU A 32 45.22 13.40 17.89
CA GLU A 32 45.55 11.98 17.87
C GLU A 32 44.87 11.38 16.64
N ARG A 33 45.64 11.19 15.56
CA ARG A 33 45.15 10.49 14.39
C ARG A 33 44.97 9.05 14.83
N GLU A 34 43.71 8.61 14.94
CA GLU A 34 43.39 7.20 15.11
C GLU A 34 44.21 6.37 14.12
N GLU A 35 45.01 5.44 14.64
CA GLU A 35 45.91 4.64 13.84
C GLU A 35 45.07 3.67 13.00
N LYS A 36 44.98 3.91 11.67
CA LYS A 36 44.18 3.08 10.76
C LYS A 36 44.64 1.63 10.82
N ALA A 37 43.69 0.70 10.82
CA ALA A 37 43.99 -0.73 10.79
C ALA A 37 44.83 -1.07 9.54
N LEU A 38 45.90 -1.85 9.72
CA LEU A 38 46.76 -2.31 8.63
C LEU A 38 46.16 -3.58 8.00
N PHE A 39 46.09 -3.62 6.67
CA PHE A 39 45.69 -4.83 5.93
C PHE A 39 46.65 -5.13 4.79
N GLU A 40 47.26 -6.30 4.83
CA GLU A 40 48.16 -6.78 3.77
C GLU A 40 47.38 -7.72 2.83
N TRP A 41 47.23 -7.29 1.59
CA TRP A 41 46.65 -8.10 0.52
C TRP A 41 47.74 -8.95 -0.12
N GLU A 42 47.80 -10.22 0.25
CA GLU A 42 48.77 -11.17 -0.28
C GLU A 42 48.23 -11.83 -1.55
N VAL A 43 48.80 -11.50 -2.71
CA VAL A 43 48.34 -12.04 -4.01
C VAL A 43 48.38 -13.58 -4.02
N GLU A 44 49.38 -14.16 -3.35
CA GLU A 44 49.64 -15.60 -3.32
C GLU A 44 48.67 -16.38 -2.42
N ALA A 45 48.04 -15.71 -1.46
CA ALA A 45 46.98 -16.30 -0.63
C ALA A 45 45.67 -16.51 -1.41
N GLY A 46 45.53 -15.89 -2.59
CA GLY A 46 44.38 -16.02 -3.46
C GLY A 46 43.19 -15.12 -3.10
N HIS A 47 42.27 -14.95 -4.05
CA HIS A 47 41.17 -13.98 -3.91
C HIS A 47 40.20 -14.33 -2.78
N ALA A 48 39.80 -15.60 -2.62
CA ALA A 48 38.81 -15.98 -1.60
C ALA A 48 39.29 -15.64 -0.18
N TYR A 49 40.56 -15.94 0.14
CA TYR A 49 41.17 -15.62 1.43
C TYR A 49 41.23 -14.11 1.68
N ASN A 50 41.72 -13.34 0.71
CA ASN A 50 41.81 -11.88 0.85
C ASN A 50 40.43 -11.23 0.98
N PHE A 51 39.44 -11.70 0.22
CA PHE A 51 38.05 -11.24 0.29
C PHE A 51 37.47 -11.49 1.68
N GLU A 52 37.61 -12.70 2.20
CA GLU A 52 37.11 -13.04 3.54
C GLU A 52 37.84 -12.24 4.63
N SER A 53 39.16 -12.12 4.54
CA SER A 53 39.98 -11.43 5.54
C SER A 53 39.69 -9.92 5.57
N LEU A 54 39.59 -9.28 4.41
CA LEU A 54 39.20 -7.86 4.33
C LEU A 54 37.74 -7.67 4.78
N GLY A 55 36.84 -8.59 4.42
CA GLY A 55 35.45 -8.57 4.88
C GLY A 55 35.34 -8.59 6.40
N LYS A 56 36.06 -9.52 7.07
CA LYS A 56 36.13 -9.60 8.54
C LYS A 56 36.72 -8.34 9.17
N LEU A 57 37.76 -7.77 8.57
CA LEU A 57 38.34 -6.53 9.07
C LEU A 57 37.31 -5.38 9.00
N LEU A 58 36.71 -5.17 7.83
CA LEU A 58 35.76 -4.08 7.63
C LEU A 58 34.50 -4.23 8.49
N SER A 59 34.00 -5.45 8.70
CA SER A 59 32.82 -5.67 9.56
C SER A 59 33.13 -5.51 11.05
N SER A 60 34.39 -5.61 11.45
CA SER A 60 34.83 -5.32 12.83
C SER A 60 34.96 -3.82 13.13
N LEU A 61 35.07 -2.99 12.10
CA LEU A 61 35.16 -1.54 12.22
C LEU A 61 33.75 -0.91 12.30
N PRO A 62 33.57 0.21 13.03
CA PRO A 62 32.27 0.87 13.18
C PRO A 62 31.90 1.70 11.94
N LEU A 63 31.96 1.10 10.75
CA LEU A 63 31.77 1.78 9.45
C LEU A 63 30.31 1.83 9.00
N GLY A 64 29.38 1.18 9.71
CA GLY A 64 27.97 1.12 9.29
C GLY A 64 27.76 0.37 7.98
N LEU A 65 28.52 -0.70 7.75
CA LEU A 65 28.45 -1.52 6.55
C LEU A 65 27.52 -2.72 6.71
N TYR A 66 26.63 -2.89 5.74
CA TYR A 66 25.66 -3.99 5.68
C TYR A 66 25.67 -4.64 4.30
N ARG A 67 25.34 -5.94 4.22
CA ARG A 67 25.12 -6.60 2.94
C ARG A 67 23.75 -6.23 2.39
N HIS A 68 23.68 -5.89 1.10
CA HIS A 68 22.41 -5.76 0.41
C HIS A 68 21.97 -7.09 -0.22
N ARG A 69 20.66 -7.39 -0.20
CA ARG A 69 20.05 -8.62 -0.78
C ARG A 69 20.50 -8.95 -2.22
N ASP A 70 20.52 -7.96 -3.10
CA ASP A 70 20.88 -8.13 -4.53
C ASP A 70 22.41 -8.05 -4.80
N GLY A 71 23.24 -8.10 -3.75
CA GLY A 71 24.71 -7.98 -3.84
C GLY A 71 25.23 -6.57 -3.60
N GLY A 72 26.54 -6.47 -3.33
CA GLY A 72 27.20 -5.26 -2.87
C GLY A 72 26.90 -4.92 -1.40
N LEU A 73 27.36 -3.74 -0.97
CA LEU A 73 27.17 -3.23 0.38
C LEU A 73 26.15 -2.07 0.42
N LEU A 74 25.63 -1.82 1.61
CA LEU A 74 24.96 -0.61 2.04
C LEU A 74 25.83 0.06 3.09
N LEU A 75 26.03 1.37 2.93
CA LEU A 75 26.66 2.23 3.91
C LEU A 75 25.58 3.08 4.57
N ASP A 76 25.51 3.05 5.90
CA ASP A 76 24.79 4.05 6.68
C ASP A 76 25.66 5.31 6.79
N ASP A 77 25.33 6.33 6.00
CA ASP A 77 25.94 7.66 6.08
C ASP A 77 25.01 8.59 6.86
N ASN A 78 25.13 8.55 8.18
CA ASN A 78 24.43 9.42 9.12
C ASN A 78 22.91 9.44 8.92
N GLY A 79 22.30 8.26 8.77
CA GLY A 79 20.86 8.11 8.60
C GLY A 79 20.39 8.04 7.15
N THR A 80 21.32 8.02 6.19
CA THR A 80 21.05 7.82 4.75
C THR A 80 21.70 6.53 4.26
N ALA A 81 20.92 5.65 3.63
CA ALA A 81 21.46 4.41 3.06
C ALA A 81 22.04 4.65 1.66
N THR A 82 23.35 4.47 1.49
CA THR A 82 24.03 4.55 0.19
C THR A 82 24.46 3.18 -0.31
N ARG A 83 24.16 2.86 -1.57
CA ARG A 83 24.57 1.60 -2.21
C ARG A 83 26.02 1.66 -2.69
N ILE A 84 26.83 0.69 -2.29
CA ILE A 84 28.18 0.45 -2.78
C ILE A 84 28.16 -0.82 -3.64
N THR A 85 28.17 -0.65 -4.96
CA THR A 85 28.12 -1.73 -5.94
C THR A 85 29.34 -1.76 -6.86
N THR A 86 30.21 -0.77 -6.76
CA THR A 86 31.40 -0.65 -7.60
C THR A 86 32.66 -0.33 -6.80
N ALA A 87 33.81 -0.71 -7.34
CA ALA A 87 35.13 -0.37 -6.78
C ALA A 87 35.27 1.14 -6.55
N LYS A 88 34.83 1.98 -7.50
CA LYS A 88 34.89 3.44 -7.38
C LYS A 88 34.15 3.99 -6.17
N GLN A 89 33.07 3.33 -5.73
CA GLN A 89 32.32 3.70 -4.53
C GLN A 89 32.97 3.14 -3.25
N LEU A 90 33.64 1.99 -3.34
CA LEU A 90 34.28 1.33 -2.19
C LEU A 90 35.65 1.93 -1.86
N THR A 91 36.44 2.31 -2.87
CA THR A 91 37.82 2.78 -2.69
C THR A 91 37.95 3.96 -1.72
N PRO A 92 37.12 5.02 -1.78
CA PRO A 92 37.19 6.11 -0.79
C PRO A 92 37.05 5.59 0.65
N LEU A 93 36.10 4.70 0.89
CA LEU A 93 35.88 4.10 2.21
C LEU A 93 37.10 3.28 2.67
N LEU A 94 37.72 2.51 1.77
CA LEU A 94 38.94 1.75 2.10
C LEU A 94 40.09 2.68 2.45
N VAL A 95 40.31 3.74 1.67
CA VAL A 95 41.36 4.73 1.90
C VAL A 95 41.19 5.40 3.26
N ASP A 96 39.95 5.70 3.65
CA ASP A 96 39.66 6.37 4.91
C ASP A 96 39.73 5.43 6.11
N ALA A 97 39.27 4.18 5.98
CA ALA A 97 39.15 3.25 7.10
C ALA A 97 40.37 2.35 7.34
N VAL A 98 41.13 2.01 6.29
CA VAL A 98 42.15 0.94 6.35
C VAL A 98 43.43 1.39 5.65
N ARG A 99 44.57 1.18 6.30
CA ARG A 99 45.88 1.29 5.65
C ARG A 99 46.17 -0.02 4.93
N MET A 100 45.85 -0.07 3.64
CA MET A 100 46.02 -1.29 2.84
C MET A 100 47.33 -1.27 2.04
N THR A 101 47.93 -2.44 1.87
CA THR A 101 49.08 -2.66 0.99
C THR A 101 48.88 -3.94 0.19
N VAL A 102 49.34 -3.97 -1.06
CA VAL A 102 49.33 -5.15 -1.91
C VAL A 102 50.73 -5.74 -1.97
N ILE A 103 50.85 -6.99 -1.54
CA ILE A 103 52.11 -7.73 -1.50
C ILE A 103 52.05 -8.86 -2.53
N LYS A 104 53.05 -8.89 -3.43
CA LYS A 104 53.25 -9.98 -4.39
C LYS A 104 54.69 -10.45 -4.30
N GLU A 105 54.91 -11.75 -4.10
CA GLU A 105 56.24 -12.33 -3.90
C GLU A 105 57.05 -11.59 -2.81
N GLY A 106 56.39 -11.19 -1.72
CA GLY A 106 57.01 -10.45 -0.60
C GLY A 106 57.37 -8.99 -0.91
N LYS A 107 57.00 -8.44 -2.08
CA LYS A 107 57.29 -7.06 -2.48
C LYS A 107 56.02 -6.22 -2.53
N HIS A 108 56.12 -4.97 -2.10
CA HIS A 108 55.07 -3.97 -2.23
C HIS A 108 54.76 -3.68 -3.72
N LYS A 109 53.48 -3.73 -4.08
CA LYS A 109 52.98 -3.51 -5.45
C LYS A 109 51.98 -2.36 -5.58
N GLY A 110 51.43 -1.87 -4.47
CA GLY A 110 50.45 -0.79 -4.47
C GLY A 110 49.68 -0.71 -3.17
N GLU A 111 48.79 0.27 -3.07
CA GLU A 111 48.02 0.57 -1.85
C GLU A 111 46.66 -0.15 -1.83
N HIS A 112 46.18 -0.64 -2.98
CA HIS A 112 44.97 -1.44 -3.07
C HIS A 112 44.95 -2.32 -4.34
N PRO A 113 44.14 -3.41 -4.38
CA PRO A 113 43.94 -4.21 -5.59
C PRO A 113 43.28 -3.41 -6.71
N SER A 114 43.34 -3.94 -7.94
CA SER A 114 42.68 -3.28 -9.08
C SER A 114 41.15 -3.22 -8.93
N ASP A 115 40.53 -2.24 -9.58
CA ASP A 115 39.06 -2.09 -9.61
C ASP A 115 38.34 -3.36 -10.06
N SER A 116 38.93 -4.12 -10.99
CA SER A 116 38.36 -5.39 -11.45
C SER A 116 38.25 -6.41 -10.30
N ILE A 117 39.29 -6.50 -9.47
CA ILE A 117 39.32 -7.39 -8.30
C ILE A 117 38.32 -6.92 -7.24
N LEU A 118 38.27 -5.62 -6.96
CA LEU A 118 37.32 -5.05 -6.00
C LEU A 118 35.85 -5.21 -6.45
N ASN A 119 35.56 -5.05 -7.74
CA ASN A 119 34.22 -5.33 -8.29
C ASN A 119 33.87 -6.82 -8.15
N THR A 120 34.83 -7.71 -8.38
CA THR A 120 34.65 -9.16 -8.16
C THR A 120 34.39 -9.47 -6.69
N MET A 121 35.10 -8.79 -5.79
CA MET A 121 34.92 -8.90 -4.34
C MET A 121 33.51 -8.47 -3.90
N LEU A 122 33.01 -7.34 -4.39
CA LEU A 122 31.65 -6.83 -4.11
C LEU A 122 30.53 -7.75 -4.63
N ALA A 123 30.84 -8.72 -5.49
CA ALA A 123 29.93 -9.75 -5.96
C ALA A 123 30.14 -11.11 -5.27
N SER A 124 31.18 -11.26 -4.44
CA SER A 124 31.59 -12.53 -3.86
C SER A 124 30.94 -12.78 -2.49
N ARG A 125 30.44 -14.00 -2.28
CA ARG A 125 29.94 -14.47 -0.98
C ARG A 125 31.02 -14.49 0.10
N SER A 126 32.26 -14.86 -0.25
CA SER A 126 33.38 -14.87 0.69
C SER A 126 33.64 -13.51 1.34
N PHE A 127 33.32 -12.41 0.65
CA PHE A 127 33.39 -11.06 1.21
C PHE A 127 32.06 -10.65 1.87
N LEU A 128 30.95 -10.77 1.15
CA LEU A 128 29.65 -10.23 1.58
C LEU A 128 29.06 -10.94 2.80
N ASP A 129 29.34 -12.22 3.00
CA ASP A 129 28.79 -13.00 4.12
C ASP A 129 29.42 -12.62 5.47
N ASN A 130 30.39 -11.70 5.50
CA ASN A 130 30.95 -11.11 6.72
C ASN A 130 30.12 -9.93 7.27
N PHE A 131 29.08 -9.49 6.56
CA PHE A 131 28.22 -8.36 6.94
C PHE A 131 26.78 -8.83 7.15
N GLU A 132 26.09 -8.22 8.12
CA GLU A 132 24.67 -8.46 8.34
C GLU A 132 23.85 -8.04 7.13
N GLU A 133 22.87 -8.86 6.74
CA GLU A 133 21.99 -8.54 5.61
C GLU A 133 20.94 -7.52 6.01
N ALA A 134 20.92 -6.37 5.32
CA ALA A 134 19.84 -5.40 5.37
C ALA A 134 18.84 -5.72 4.24
N ALA A 135 17.89 -6.60 4.53
CA ALA A 135 16.78 -6.95 3.63
C ALA A 135 15.80 -5.78 3.43
N HIS A 136 15.65 -4.95 4.46
CA HIS A 136 14.81 -3.76 4.49
C HIS A 136 15.54 -2.58 5.10
N VAL A 137 15.40 -1.40 4.50
CA VAL A 137 15.85 -0.13 5.06
C VAL A 137 14.64 0.70 5.47
N ALA A 138 14.68 1.27 6.67
CA ALA A 138 13.63 2.14 7.17
C ALA A 138 14.23 3.36 7.87
N THR A 139 13.72 4.54 7.56
CA THR A 139 14.06 5.81 8.24
C THR A 139 12.97 6.27 9.21
N THR A 140 11.84 5.56 9.23
CA THR A 140 10.68 5.81 10.10
C THR A 140 10.29 4.57 10.88
N PRO A 141 9.63 4.72 12.04
CA PRO A 141 9.36 3.58 12.91
C PRO A 141 8.67 2.43 12.17
N VAL A 142 9.18 1.23 12.41
CA VAL A 142 8.62 -0.03 11.93
C VAL A 142 8.49 -0.98 13.10
N VAL A 143 7.45 -1.81 13.08
CA VAL A 143 7.21 -2.82 14.12
C VAL A 143 7.79 -4.16 13.66
N LEU A 144 8.67 -4.72 14.48
CA LEU A 144 9.28 -6.03 14.27
C LEU A 144 8.26 -7.16 14.50
N LYS A 145 8.59 -8.39 14.10
CA LYS A 145 7.67 -9.55 14.19
C LYS A 145 7.23 -9.87 15.61
N ASP A 146 8.06 -9.55 16.59
CA ASP A 146 7.77 -9.69 18.01
C ASP A 146 6.93 -8.53 18.56
N GLY A 147 6.45 -7.61 17.72
CA GLY A 147 5.62 -6.47 18.10
C GLY A 147 6.38 -5.29 18.69
N SER A 148 7.70 -5.34 18.87
CA SER A 148 8.46 -4.19 19.35
C SER A 148 8.77 -3.21 18.21
N PRO A 149 8.87 -1.90 18.47
CA PRO A 149 9.47 -0.97 17.52
C PRO A 149 10.94 -1.33 17.24
N ALA A 150 11.40 -1.13 16.00
CA ALA A 150 12.81 -1.30 15.66
C ALA A 150 13.69 -0.28 16.41
N ALA A 151 14.86 -0.74 16.85
CA ALA A 151 15.91 0.10 17.45
C ALA A 151 16.85 0.63 16.37
N PRO A 152 17.48 1.81 16.55
CA PRO A 152 18.45 2.32 15.58
C PRO A 152 19.56 1.31 15.28
N GLY A 153 19.92 1.15 14.01
CA GLY A 153 20.86 0.14 13.52
C GLY A 153 20.18 -1.12 13.00
N TRP A 154 20.91 -2.23 12.95
CA TRP A 154 20.40 -3.50 12.45
C TRP A 154 19.54 -4.23 13.49
N ASN A 155 18.41 -4.75 13.04
CA ASN A 155 17.46 -5.52 13.84
C ASN A 155 17.25 -6.90 13.22
N ALA A 156 16.88 -7.86 14.08
CA ALA A 156 16.56 -9.22 13.66
C ALA A 156 15.48 -9.24 12.55
N GLY A 157 15.64 -10.16 11.60
CA GLY A 157 14.81 -10.20 10.39
C GLY A 157 15.30 -9.29 9.26
N GLY A 158 16.51 -8.75 9.38
CA GLY A 158 17.19 -8.00 8.32
C GLY A 158 16.66 -6.58 8.13
N VAL A 159 16.22 -5.94 9.22
CA VAL A 159 15.70 -4.56 9.19
C VAL A 159 16.79 -3.61 9.66
N LEU A 160 17.33 -2.82 8.74
CA LEU A 160 18.22 -1.71 9.05
C LEU A 160 17.38 -0.45 9.29
N TYR A 161 17.28 -0.03 10.55
CA TYR A 161 16.54 1.16 10.95
C TYR A 161 17.49 2.34 11.17
N LEU A 162 17.40 3.32 10.27
CA LEU A 162 18.25 4.52 10.24
C LEU A 162 17.63 5.72 10.97
N GLY A 163 16.42 5.56 11.50
CA GLY A 163 15.73 6.60 12.26
C GLY A 163 16.20 6.68 13.71
N SER A 164 15.95 7.82 14.34
CA SER A 164 16.13 7.98 15.79
C SER A 164 15.07 7.22 16.57
N ARG A 165 15.39 6.77 17.79
CA ARG A 165 14.39 6.22 18.70
C ARG A 165 13.34 7.29 19.04
N THR A 166 12.08 7.01 18.73
CA THR A 166 10.94 7.88 19.07
C THR A 166 10.31 7.41 20.39
N ALA A 167 10.07 8.35 21.31
CA ALA A 167 9.38 8.08 22.55
C ALA A 167 7.88 7.84 22.31
N THR A 168 7.21 7.11 23.20
CA THR A 168 5.76 6.94 23.14
C THR A 168 5.03 8.10 23.83
N ALA A 169 3.78 8.33 23.44
CA ALA A 169 2.94 9.36 24.04
C ALA A 169 1.46 8.93 24.11
N ASP A 170 0.71 9.57 24.99
CA ASP A 170 -0.75 9.46 25.05
C ASP A 170 -1.42 10.30 23.97
N LEU A 171 -2.59 9.82 23.52
CA LEU A 171 -3.39 10.41 22.46
C LEU A 171 -3.83 11.83 22.83
N ASP A 172 -3.52 12.79 21.95
CA ASP A 172 -3.96 14.18 22.03
C ASP A 172 -4.01 14.79 20.63
N CYS A 173 -2.90 14.79 19.91
CA CYS A 173 -2.80 15.32 18.56
C CYS A 173 -3.61 14.51 17.54
N ILE A 174 -3.58 13.17 17.63
CA ILE A 174 -4.34 12.31 16.71
C ILE A 174 -5.85 12.62 16.81
N PRO A 175 -6.51 12.58 17.98
CA PRO A 175 -7.91 12.98 18.12
C PRO A 175 -8.21 14.38 17.59
N ARG A 176 -7.39 15.39 17.94
CA ARG A 176 -7.59 16.77 17.47
C ARG A 176 -7.55 16.90 15.95
N PHE A 177 -6.67 16.15 15.28
CA PHE A 177 -6.66 16.06 13.82
C PHE A 177 -7.96 15.44 13.29
N LEU A 178 -8.41 14.34 13.89
CA LEU A 178 -9.61 13.64 13.45
C LEU A 178 -10.86 14.53 13.60
N ASP A 179 -10.95 15.30 14.67
CA ASP A 179 -12.12 16.14 15.00
C ASP A 179 -12.35 17.29 14.00
N VAL A 180 -11.31 17.73 13.29
CA VAL A 180 -11.43 18.79 12.28
C VAL A 180 -11.63 18.27 10.86
N MET A 181 -11.41 16.98 10.65
CA MET A 181 -11.52 16.35 9.34
C MET A 181 -12.99 15.98 9.04
N PRO A 182 -13.48 16.25 7.82
CA PRO A 182 -14.89 16.07 7.48
C PRO A 182 -15.20 14.62 7.10
N PHE A 183 -14.98 13.66 8.00
CA PHE A 183 -15.36 12.26 7.77
C PHE A 183 -16.88 12.12 7.59
N ASP A 184 -17.30 11.16 6.78
CA ASP A 184 -18.72 10.88 6.58
C ASP A 184 -19.35 10.01 7.68
N SER A 185 -18.52 9.32 8.47
CA SER A 185 -18.90 8.35 9.50
C SER A 185 -17.76 8.14 10.50
N GLU A 186 -18.08 7.62 11.69
CA GLU A 186 -17.07 7.19 12.66
C GLU A 186 -16.22 6.03 12.10
N ALA A 187 -16.81 5.13 11.31
CA ALA A 187 -16.06 4.13 10.54
C ALA A 187 -14.95 4.74 9.67
N SER A 188 -15.23 5.80 8.90
CA SER A 188 -14.21 6.51 8.10
C SER A 188 -13.14 7.17 8.99
N ARG A 189 -13.54 7.71 10.15
CA ARG A 189 -12.64 8.31 11.14
C ARG A 189 -11.69 7.26 11.74
N THR A 190 -12.21 6.11 12.15
CA THR A 190 -11.41 4.98 12.67
C THR A 190 -10.53 4.36 11.59
N ASN A 191 -11.04 4.21 10.37
CA ASN A 191 -10.25 3.71 9.23
C ASN A 191 -9.04 4.63 8.92
N ALA A 192 -9.13 5.94 9.17
CA ALA A 192 -7.97 6.83 9.05
C ALA A 192 -6.85 6.50 10.04
N VAL A 193 -7.20 6.14 11.27
CA VAL A 193 -6.22 5.69 12.27
C VAL A 193 -5.69 4.31 11.93
N ALA A 194 -6.54 3.41 11.41
CA ALA A 194 -6.12 2.11 10.90
C ALA A 194 -5.08 2.25 9.76
N ALA A 195 -5.29 3.21 8.85
CA ALA A 195 -4.35 3.51 7.79
C ALA A 195 -3.01 4.01 8.35
N LEU A 196 -3.03 4.90 9.36
CA LEU A 196 -1.83 5.39 10.04
C LEU A 196 -1.04 4.24 10.67
N LEU A 197 -1.71 3.36 11.42
CA LEU A 197 -1.10 2.18 12.04
C LEU A 197 -0.57 1.15 11.02
N THR A 198 -1.10 1.13 9.81
CA THR A 198 -0.63 0.21 8.76
C THR A 198 0.79 0.54 8.29
N VAL A 199 1.22 1.81 8.39
CA VAL A 199 2.55 2.27 7.95
C VAL A 199 3.71 1.63 8.74
N PRO A 200 3.73 1.64 10.09
CA PRO A 200 4.79 0.98 10.85
C PRO A 200 4.69 -0.56 10.78
N PHE A 201 3.50 -1.13 10.52
CA PHE A 201 3.30 -2.58 10.35
C PHE A 201 3.55 -3.09 8.92
N ARG A 202 3.93 -2.22 7.97
CA ARG A 202 4.02 -2.56 6.55
C ARG A 202 4.98 -3.72 6.22
N LEU A 203 5.97 -3.96 7.06
CA LEU A 203 6.94 -5.06 6.93
C LEU A 203 6.36 -6.43 7.34
N GLN A 204 5.32 -6.45 8.20
CA GLN A 204 4.73 -7.69 8.71
C GLN A 204 3.72 -8.32 7.75
N PHE A 205 3.16 -7.51 6.84
CA PHE A 205 2.14 -7.95 5.89
C PHE A 205 2.56 -7.73 4.43
N PRO A 206 3.62 -8.41 3.92
CA PRO A 206 3.97 -8.35 2.50
C PRO A 206 2.81 -8.80 1.61
N GLY A 207 2.27 -7.91 0.77
CA GLY A 207 1.08 -8.20 -0.05
C GLY A 207 -0.21 -8.53 0.73
N GLY A 208 -0.22 -8.33 2.04
CA GLY A 208 -1.31 -8.72 2.94
C GLY A 208 -2.01 -7.54 3.61
N LYS A 209 -1.93 -6.35 3.01
CA LYS A 209 -2.47 -5.10 3.55
C LYS A 209 -3.30 -4.36 2.50
N PRO A 210 -4.37 -3.65 2.90
CA PRO A 210 -5.30 -3.06 1.95
C PRO A 210 -4.69 -1.84 1.24
N LEU A 211 -5.29 -1.51 0.09
CA LEU A 211 -5.16 -0.20 -0.51
C LEU A 211 -5.97 0.81 0.31
N VAL A 212 -5.35 1.89 0.78
CA VAL A 212 -6.06 2.97 1.48
C VAL A 212 -6.78 3.81 0.42
N LEU A 213 -8.12 3.74 0.40
CA LEU A 213 -8.95 4.48 -0.54
C LEU A 213 -9.50 5.73 0.14
N VAL A 214 -9.00 6.90 -0.26
CA VAL A 214 -9.51 8.19 0.21
C VAL A 214 -10.43 8.81 -0.84
N SER A 215 -11.73 8.79 -0.59
CA SER A 215 -12.74 9.36 -1.48
C SER A 215 -13.35 10.64 -0.90
N ALA A 216 -13.90 11.50 -1.75
CA ALA A 216 -14.67 12.65 -1.30
C ALA A 216 -15.72 13.09 -2.31
N THR A 217 -16.76 13.78 -1.81
CA THR A 217 -17.84 14.37 -2.63
C THR A 217 -17.37 15.57 -3.48
N LYS A 218 -16.33 16.29 -3.06
CA LYS A 218 -15.83 17.46 -3.78
C LYS A 218 -14.30 17.60 -3.76
N SER A 219 -13.79 18.47 -4.63
CA SER A 219 -12.38 18.92 -4.58
C SER A 219 -12.12 19.70 -3.29
N HIS A 220 -10.85 19.84 -2.89
CA HIS A 220 -10.45 20.56 -1.68
C HIS A 220 -11.05 20.01 -0.37
N SER A 221 -11.45 18.74 -0.36
CA SER A 221 -12.08 18.10 0.81
C SER A 221 -11.11 17.74 1.95
N GLY A 222 -9.79 17.79 1.71
CA GLY A 222 -8.77 17.36 2.67
C GLY A 222 -8.13 16.00 2.37
N LYS A 223 -8.40 15.39 1.20
CA LYS A 223 -7.84 14.07 0.83
C LYS A 223 -6.31 14.03 0.88
N GLY A 224 -5.65 15.03 0.28
CA GLY A 224 -4.20 15.16 0.33
C GLY A 224 -3.68 15.43 1.75
N THR A 225 -4.43 16.18 2.57
CA THR A 225 -4.10 16.39 3.99
C THR A 225 -4.13 15.08 4.77
N LEU A 226 -5.13 14.24 4.53
CA LEU A 226 -5.23 12.92 5.15
C LEU A 226 -4.07 12.00 4.72
N ILE A 227 -3.70 11.99 3.44
CA ILE A 227 -2.51 11.24 2.98
C ILE A 227 -1.24 11.69 3.70
N GLU A 228 -1.05 13.00 3.87
CA GLU A 228 0.11 13.54 4.59
C GLU A 228 0.09 13.18 6.09
N PHE A 229 -1.08 13.12 6.71
CA PHE A 229 -1.25 12.63 8.08
C PHE A 229 -0.90 11.13 8.19
N VAL A 230 -1.50 10.29 7.35
CA VAL A 230 -1.33 8.84 7.39
C VAL A 230 0.11 8.42 7.11
N LYS A 231 0.76 9.01 6.09
CA LYS A 231 2.15 8.64 5.77
C LYS A 231 3.13 9.08 6.88
N GLY A 232 2.78 10.12 7.64
CA GLY A 232 3.67 10.78 8.59
C GLY A 232 5.01 11.17 7.95
N GLN A 233 6.10 10.69 8.55
CA GLN A 233 7.46 10.91 8.05
C GLN A 233 7.91 9.89 6.99
N CYS A 234 7.12 8.84 6.73
CA CYS A 234 7.52 7.76 5.85
C CYS A 234 7.73 8.32 4.42
N PRO A 235 8.89 8.06 3.78
CA PRO A 235 9.11 8.48 2.41
C PRO A 235 8.05 7.86 1.49
N LYS A 236 7.51 8.71 0.61
CA LYS A 236 6.47 8.31 -0.34
C LYS A 236 6.98 8.42 -1.78
N ALA A 237 6.55 7.49 -2.62
CA ALA A 237 6.55 7.67 -4.06
C ALA A 237 5.26 8.33 -4.49
N GLU A 238 5.33 9.39 -5.29
CA GLU A 238 4.17 9.93 -6.00
C GLU A 238 4.13 9.33 -7.40
N ILE A 239 3.06 8.60 -7.70
CA ILE A 239 2.87 7.93 -8.99
C ILE A 239 1.67 8.55 -9.68
N LEU A 240 1.89 9.09 -10.88
CA LEU A 240 0.80 9.55 -11.71
C LEU A 240 0.02 8.34 -12.24
N TYR A 241 -1.26 8.26 -11.89
CA TYR A 241 -2.11 7.20 -12.40
C TYR A 241 -2.34 7.35 -13.90
N GLU A 242 -2.17 6.26 -14.63
CA GLU A 242 -2.43 6.17 -16.06
C GLU A 242 -3.31 4.95 -16.37
N SER A 243 -4.09 5.00 -17.46
CA SER A 243 -4.92 3.87 -17.90
C SER A 243 -4.10 2.66 -18.35
N THR A 244 -2.81 2.87 -18.62
CA THR A 244 -1.85 1.86 -19.00
C THR A 244 -0.89 1.62 -17.83
N ASP A 245 -0.59 0.36 -17.53
CA ASP A 245 0.18 0.00 -16.32
C ASP A 245 1.69 0.28 -16.43
N TRP A 246 2.27 0.12 -17.62
CA TRP A 246 3.73 0.21 -17.81
C TRP A 246 4.35 1.56 -17.39
N PRO A 247 3.75 2.73 -17.69
CA PRO A 247 4.25 4.02 -17.19
C PRO A 247 4.30 4.10 -15.67
N MET A 248 3.27 3.61 -14.97
CA MET A 248 3.23 3.58 -13.51
C MET A 248 4.33 2.67 -12.93
N GLN A 249 4.51 1.48 -13.51
CA GLN A 249 5.58 0.56 -13.12
C GLN A 249 6.98 1.17 -13.31
N ARG A 250 7.18 1.91 -14.40
CA ARG A 250 8.42 2.62 -14.68
C ARG A 250 8.70 3.73 -13.66
N GLN A 251 7.72 4.60 -13.39
CA GLN A 251 7.85 5.66 -12.39
C GLN A 251 8.23 5.09 -11.03
N LEU A 252 7.56 4.00 -10.62
CA LEU A 252 7.85 3.33 -9.36
C LEU A 252 9.26 2.72 -9.34
N HIS A 253 9.65 2.03 -10.41
CA HIS A 253 10.99 1.44 -10.52
C HIS A 253 12.11 2.49 -10.42
N GLU A 254 11.98 3.63 -11.10
CA GLU A 254 12.97 4.70 -11.07
C GLU A 254 13.08 5.36 -9.68
N GLN A 255 11.95 5.61 -9.01
CA GLN A 255 11.93 6.18 -7.66
C GLN A 255 12.51 5.23 -6.60
N LEU A 256 12.19 3.93 -6.65
CA LEU A 256 12.71 2.95 -5.70
C LEU A 256 14.22 2.73 -5.82
N LEU A 257 14.78 2.89 -7.02
CA LEU A 257 16.23 2.84 -7.23
C LEU A 257 16.95 4.04 -6.63
N GLN A 258 16.30 5.21 -6.58
CA GLN A 258 16.85 6.43 -6.01
C GLN A 258 16.62 6.55 -4.50
N THR A 259 15.52 5.97 -4.00
CA THR A 259 15.09 6.13 -2.60
C THR A 259 14.58 4.78 -2.06
N PRO A 260 15.48 3.90 -1.58
CA PRO A 260 15.11 2.57 -1.10
C PRO A 260 14.25 2.59 0.18
N GLU A 261 14.28 3.69 0.94
CA GLU A 261 13.46 3.90 2.15
C GLU A 261 11.97 4.19 1.87
N ILE A 262 11.54 4.30 0.61
CA ILE A 262 10.12 4.49 0.26
C ILE A 262 9.28 3.35 0.87
N GLY A 263 8.31 3.73 1.71
CA GLY A 263 7.36 2.79 2.33
C GLY A 263 5.90 3.02 1.94
N VAL A 264 5.61 4.16 1.29
CA VAL A 264 4.25 4.56 0.90
C VAL A 264 4.22 4.86 -0.60
N LEU A 265 3.19 4.36 -1.30
CA LEU A 265 2.91 4.73 -2.69
C LEU A 265 1.64 5.57 -2.72
N SER A 266 1.69 6.74 -3.35
CA SER A 266 0.56 7.66 -3.43
C SER A 266 0.14 7.86 -4.89
N PHE A 267 -1.11 7.51 -5.17
CA PHE A 267 -1.80 7.79 -6.43
C PHE A 267 -2.80 8.93 -6.18
N ASP A 268 -2.40 10.15 -6.54
CA ASP A 268 -3.18 11.36 -6.29
C ASP A 268 -4.15 11.67 -7.44
N ASN A 269 -5.34 12.16 -7.10
CA ASN A 269 -6.38 12.63 -8.00
C ASN A 269 -6.63 11.66 -9.16
N VAL A 270 -6.79 10.37 -8.83
CA VAL A 270 -7.08 9.33 -9.82
C VAL A 270 -8.46 9.59 -10.41
N ARG A 271 -8.48 9.70 -11.74
CA ARG A 271 -9.69 9.97 -12.52
C ARG A 271 -9.92 8.86 -13.53
N THR A 272 -11.18 8.66 -13.84
CA THR A 272 -11.62 8.10 -15.11
C THR A 272 -10.97 8.87 -16.26
N ASP A 273 -10.50 8.18 -17.31
CA ASP A 273 -9.70 8.78 -18.38
C ASP A 273 -10.21 10.14 -18.90
N SER A 274 -9.30 10.99 -19.37
CA SER A 274 -9.61 12.33 -19.91
C SER A 274 -10.53 12.30 -21.14
N ALA A 275 -10.78 11.12 -21.71
CA ALA A 275 -11.66 10.89 -22.85
C ALA A 275 -13.11 10.54 -22.45
N GLY A 276 -13.40 10.41 -21.15
CA GLY A 276 -14.73 10.10 -20.63
C GLY A 276 -15.25 8.71 -21.00
N LYS A 277 -14.36 7.79 -21.43
CA LYS A 277 -14.75 6.44 -21.90
C LYS A 277 -14.74 5.42 -20.78
N ALA A 278 -13.76 5.44 -19.88
CA ALA A 278 -13.73 4.54 -18.73
C ALA A 278 -14.46 5.13 -17.53
N LYS A 279 -15.58 4.55 -17.10
CA LYS A 279 -16.31 4.98 -15.88
C LYS A 279 -15.72 4.43 -14.57
N ILE A 280 -14.76 3.51 -14.67
CA ILE A 280 -14.23 2.73 -13.55
C ILE A 280 -12.70 2.80 -13.53
N ILE A 281 -12.13 3.10 -12.38
CA ILE A 281 -10.68 3.04 -12.09
C ILE A 281 -10.31 1.56 -11.91
N ARG A 282 -9.46 1.04 -12.81
CA ARG A 282 -8.98 -0.35 -12.80
C ARG A 282 -7.55 -0.39 -13.32
N SER A 283 -6.73 -1.23 -12.70
CA SER A 283 -5.34 -1.44 -13.10
C SER A 283 -4.95 -2.85 -12.66
N ALA A 284 -4.59 -3.70 -13.63
CA ALA A 284 -4.16 -5.06 -13.33
C ALA A 284 -2.86 -5.04 -12.50
N PHE A 285 -2.00 -4.04 -12.74
CA PHE A 285 -0.87 -3.75 -11.89
C PHE A 285 -1.27 -3.48 -10.45
N LEU A 286 -2.17 -2.52 -10.16
CA LEU A 286 -2.59 -2.24 -8.77
C LEU A 286 -3.31 -3.43 -8.13
N GLU A 287 -4.19 -4.10 -8.87
CA GLU A 287 -4.96 -5.27 -8.40
C GLU A 287 -4.02 -6.39 -7.95
N GLY A 288 -3.03 -6.75 -8.78
CA GLY A 288 -2.00 -7.73 -8.41
C GLY A 288 -1.00 -7.21 -7.39
N PHE A 289 -0.66 -5.92 -7.44
CA PHE A 289 0.30 -5.32 -6.51
C PHE A 289 -0.21 -5.39 -5.08
N VAL A 290 -1.48 -5.13 -4.80
CA VAL A 290 -2.00 -5.11 -3.42
C VAL A 290 -1.99 -6.52 -2.79
N THR A 291 -2.00 -7.60 -3.58
CA THR A 291 -2.05 -8.99 -3.08
C THR A 291 -0.73 -9.75 -3.13
N ASN A 292 0.18 -9.39 -4.04
CA ASN A 292 1.40 -10.17 -4.22
C ASN A 292 2.40 -9.87 -3.10
N ALA A 293 2.89 -10.92 -2.43
CA ALA A 293 3.88 -10.80 -1.37
C ALA A 293 5.27 -10.34 -1.88
N GLU A 294 5.54 -10.58 -3.17
CA GLU A 294 6.74 -10.11 -3.89
C GLU A 294 6.32 -9.30 -5.10
N ILE A 295 7.04 -8.22 -5.37
CA ILE A 295 6.89 -7.40 -6.57
C ILE A 295 8.10 -7.57 -7.48
N VAL A 296 7.83 -7.65 -8.77
CA VAL A 296 8.86 -7.59 -9.81
C VAL A 296 8.56 -6.38 -10.68
N LEU A 297 9.42 -5.38 -10.61
CA LEU A 297 9.33 -4.18 -11.43
C LEU A 297 10.41 -4.23 -12.50
N SER A 298 10.01 -3.99 -13.74
CA SER A 298 10.93 -3.91 -14.86
C SER A 298 10.56 -2.71 -15.71
N SER A 299 11.56 -2.04 -16.27
CA SER A 299 11.34 -1.01 -17.26
C SER A 299 12.04 -1.41 -18.54
N ALA A 300 11.28 -1.68 -19.60
CA ALA A 300 11.78 -2.06 -20.92
C ALA A 300 12.75 -1.03 -21.54
N ILE A 301 12.75 0.21 -21.03
CA ILE A 301 13.60 1.32 -21.50
C ILE A 301 14.75 1.62 -20.51
N SER A 302 14.62 1.18 -19.26
CA SER A 302 15.69 1.35 -18.28
C SER A 302 16.79 0.33 -18.53
N ARG A 303 18.04 0.79 -18.56
CA ARG A 303 19.22 -0.10 -18.54
C ARG A 303 19.41 -0.82 -17.19
N ASN A 304 18.55 -0.53 -16.21
CA ASN A 304 18.60 -1.13 -14.89
C ASN A 304 17.99 -2.54 -14.90
N ARG A 305 18.57 -3.43 -14.10
CA ARG A 305 18.04 -4.79 -13.91
C ARG A 305 16.62 -4.72 -13.30
N PRO A 306 15.76 -5.71 -13.55
CA PRO A 306 14.48 -5.81 -12.87
C PRO A 306 14.67 -5.76 -11.35
N LEU A 307 13.90 -4.90 -10.68
CA LEU A 307 13.86 -4.82 -9.23
C LEU A 307 12.92 -5.90 -8.73
N ARG A 308 13.42 -6.81 -7.89
CA ARG A 308 12.62 -7.75 -7.13
C ARG A 308 12.65 -7.32 -5.67
N THR A 309 11.51 -7.17 -5.03
CA THR A 309 11.46 -6.85 -3.60
C THR A 309 10.19 -7.38 -2.96
N ALA A 310 10.22 -7.60 -1.64
CA ALA A 310 9.01 -7.93 -0.91
C ALA A 310 8.05 -6.74 -0.95
N ASN A 311 6.76 -7.02 -1.01
CA ASN A 311 5.75 -5.96 -1.10
C ASN A 311 5.45 -5.35 0.27
N THR A 312 6.35 -4.51 0.73
CA THR A 312 6.25 -3.85 2.03
C THR A 312 5.64 -2.44 1.93
N PHE A 313 4.95 -2.13 0.84
CA PHE A 313 4.47 -0.76 0.57
C PHE A 313 3.01 -0.56 0.94
N VAL A 314 2.69 0.53 1.65
CA VAL A 314 1.30 0.97 1.85
C VAL A 314 0.86 1.76 0.63
N VAL A 315 -0.17 1.29 -0.07
CA VAL A 315 -0.71 1.97 -1.25
C VAL A 315 -1.84 2.89 -0.82
N MET A 316 -1.75 4.16 -1.16
CA MET A 316 -2.79 5.16 -0.93
C MET A 316 -3.26 5.68 -2.28
N LEU A 317 -4.57 5.62 -2.49
CA LEU A 317 -5.21 6.13 -3.69
C LEU A 317 -6.28 7.13 -3.27
N ASN A 318 -6.31 8.29 -3.91
CA ASN A 318 -7.42 9.21 -3.72
C ASN A 318 -8.15 9.53 -5.04
N THR A 319 -9.45 9.79 -4.92
CA THR A 319 -10.32 10.10 -6.05
C THR A 319 -11.47 11.04 -5.65
N ASN A 320 -12.07 11.71 -6.64
CA ASN A 320 -13.32 12.47 -6.48
C ASN A 320 -14.44 11.65 -7.13
N GLU A 321 -15.43 11.19 -6.38
CA GLU A 321 -16.59 10.41 -6.86
C GLU A 321 -16.30 9.29 -7.89
N GLY A 322 -15.03 8.86 -8.03
CA GLY A 322 -14.62 7.86 -9.01
C GLY A 322 -14.94 6.46 -8.51
N SER A 323 -15.62 5.66 -9.33
CA SER A 323 -15.88 4.25 -9.03
C SER A 323 -14.61 3.43 -9.28
N LEU A 324 -14.10 2.73 -8.27
CA LEU A 324 -13.04 1.74 -8.45
C LEU A 324 -13.64 0.42 -8.95
N SER A 325 -12.80 -0.45 -9.53
CA SER A 325 -13.21 -1.82 -9.83
C SER A 325 -13.66 -2.53 -8.54
N PRO A 326 -14.66 -3.43 -8.60
CA PRO A 326 -15.04 -4.23 -7.45
C PRO A 326 -13.84 -4.97 -6.84
N ASP A 327 -12.91 -5.39 -7.69
CA ASP A 327 -11.69 -6.07 -7.29
C ASP A 327 -10.77 -5.19 -6.42
N LEU A 328 -10.49 -3.95 -6.83
CA LEU A 328 -9.73 -3.00 -6.00
C LEU A 328 -10.47 -2.62 -4.72
N LEU A 329 -11.79 -2.45 -4.79
CA LEU A 329 -12.60 -2.07 -3.63
C LEU A 329 -12.67 -3.16 -2.57
N ASN A 330 -12.80 -4.41 -3.00
CA ASN A 330 -12.74 -5.56 -2.11
C ASN A 330 -11.41 -5.62 -1.34
N ARG A 331 -10.34 -4.99 -1.84
CA ARG A 331 -9.02 -4.95 -1.19
C ARG A 331 -8.70 -3.58 -0.59
N SER A 332 -9.70 -2.72 -0.46
CA SER A 332 -9.51 -1.36 0.02
C SER A 332 -9.93 -1.17 1.47
N LEU A 333 -9.26 -0.21 2.12
CA LEU A 333 -9.67 0.39 3.38
C LEU A 333 -10.36 1.73 3.03
N PRO A 334 -11.70 1.79 3.04
CA PRO A 334 -12.42 2.97 2.58
C PRO A 334 -12.45 4.08 3.64
N ILE A 335 -12.01 5.27 3.26
CA ILE A 335 -12.12 6.50 4.04
C ILE A 335 -12.79 7.55 3.18
N ARG A 336 -13.98 8.00 3.59
CA ARG A 336 -14.77 8.96 2.82
C ARG A 336 -14.90 10.29 3.56
N LEU A 337 -14.66 11.37 2.81
CA LEU A 337 -14.78 12.74 3.29
C LEU A 337 -16.00 13.43 2.66
N THR A 338 -16.88 13.98 3.49
CA THR A 338 -18.09 14.69 3.06
C THR A 338 -18.11 16.10 3.65
N PRO A 339 -17.28 17.04 3.15
CA PRO A 339 -17.27 18.39 3.67
C PRO A 339 -18.56 19.13 3.31
N THR A 340 -19.22 19.68 4.33
CA THR A 340 -20.37 20.56 4.23
C THR A 340 -19.95 22.02 4.43
N GLY A 341 -20.81 22.96 4.02
CA GLY A 341 -20.57 24.40 4.17
C GLY A 341 -19.54 24.99 3.21
N ASP A 342 -19.27 26.28 3.41
CA ASP A 342 -18.31 27.08 2.64
C ASP A 342 -16.85 26.66 2.93
N LEU A 343 -16.00 26.78 1.90
CA LEU A 343 -14.59 26.39 2.00
C LEU A 343 -13.80 27.31 2.92
N GLN A 344 -13.98 28.64 2.81
CA GLN A 344 -13.21 29.62 3.56
C GLN A 344 -13.57 29.55 5.05
N GLU A 345 -14.86 29.43 5.36
CA GLU A 345 -15.32 29.25 6.74
C GLU A 345 -14.75 27.98 7.38
N ARG A 346 -14.75 26.86 6.65
CA ARG A 346 -14.18 25.61 7.14
C ARG A 346 -12.68 25.72 7.39
N VAL A 347 -11.92 26.32 6.46
CA VAL A 347 -10.49 26.56 6.63
C VAL A 347 -10.23 27.46 7.83
N ALA A 348 -11.00 28.54 8.00
CA ALA A 348 -10.87 29.45 9.14
C ALA A 348 -11.17 28.75 10.48
N ARG A 349 -12.26 27.97 10.55
CA ARG A 349 -12.61 27.18 11.74
C ARG A 349 -11.51 26.20 12.12
N THR A 350 -11.01 25.45 11.15
CA THR A 350 -9.95 24.48 11.42
C THR A 350 -8.66 25.16 11.86
N LYS A 351 -8.29 26.29 11.22
CA LYS A 351 -7.15 27.12 11.66
C LYS A 351 -7.31 27.62 13.09
N ALA A 352 -8.51 27.99 13.51
CA ALA A 352 -8.78 28.43 14.88
C ALA A 352 -8.61 27.28 15.90
N ILE A 353 -9.00 26.06 15.56
CA ILE A 353 -8.91 24.88 16.46
C ILE A 353 -7.47 24.35 16.56
N LEU A 354 -6.75 24.31 15.44
CA LEU A 354 -5.41 23.74 15.36
C LEU A 354 -4.28 24.78 15.47
N GLY A 355 -4.58 26.07 15.34
CA GLY A 355 -3.59 27.15 15.39
C GLY A 355 -2.80 27.33 14.10
N GLY A 356 -3.24 26.75 12.97
CA GLY A 356 -2.55 26.88 11.68
C GLY A 356 -3.21 26.10 10.55
N ASP A 357 -2.73 26.29 9.33
CA ASP A 357 -3.11 25.44 8.19
C ASP A 357 -2.74 23.97 8.46
N ILE A 358 -3.70 23.06 8.28
CA ILE A 358 -3.52 21.65 8.67
C ILE A 358 -2.33 21.03 7.95
N LYS A 359 -2.25 21.21 6.62
CA LYS A 359 -1.32 20.47 5.76
C LYS A 359 0.07 21.08 5.79
N HIS A 360 0.15 22.40 5.74
CA HIS A 360 1.40 23.12 5.54
C HIS A 360 2.03 23.62 6.85
N GLU A 361 1.28 23.73 7.94
CA GLU A 361 1.79 24.24 9.23
C GLU A 361 1.63 23.19 10.34
N TRP A 362 0.40 22.76 10.63
CA TRP A 362 0.11 21.93 11.80
C TRP A 362 0.67 20.52 11.69
N ILE A 363 0.46 19.80 10.58
CA ILE A 363 1.03 18.46 10.39
C ILE A 363 2.56 18.53 10.49
N PRO A 364 3.29 19.39 9.74
CA PRO A 364 4.74 19.51 9.86
C PRO A 364 5.25 19.74 11.29
N GLN A 365 4.58 20.62 12.06
CA GLN A 365 4.95 20.92 13.45
C GLN A 365 4.68 19.74 14.40
N ASN A 366 3.67 18.92 14.12
CA ASN A 366 3.23 17.84 15.01
C ASN A 366 3.65 16.43 14.55
N ARG A 367 4.43 16.27 13.45
CA ARG A 367 4.79 14.94 12.92
C ARG A 367 5.40 14.00 13.97
N LYS A 368 6.37 14.50 14.75
CA LYS A 368 7.02 13.73 15.82
C LYS A 368 6.03 13.35 16.92
N ARG A 369 5.10 14.24 17.25
CA ARG A 369 4.08 13.99 18.28
C ARG A 369 3.06 12.95 17.80
N ILE A 370 2.55 13.08 16.58
CA ILE A 370 1.66 12.09 15.95
C ILE A 370 2.33 10.71 15.91
N GLU A 371 3.61 10.65 15.54
CA GLU A 371 4.38 9.41 15.53
C GLU A 371 4.54 8.82 16.95
N SER A 372 4.81 9.66 17.95
CA SER A 372 4.91 9.25 19.36
C SER A 372 3.58 8.69 19.89
N GLU A 373 2.46 9.31 19.53
CA GLU A 373 1.12 8.86 19.92
C GLU A 373 0.74 7.54 19.24
N MET A 374 1.04 7.40 17.94
CA MET A 374 0.88 6.15 17.19
C MET A 374 1.70 5.02 17.84
N LEU A 375 2.96 5.27 18.22
CA LEU A 375 3.77 4.28 18.93
C LEU A 375 3.22 3.97 20.34
N GLY A 376 2.67 4.97 21.03
CA GLY A 376 1.97 4.77 22.31
C GLY A 376 0.74 3.86 22.18
N MET A 377 0.01 3.93 21.06
CA MET A 377 -1.09 2.99 20.77
C MET A 377 -0.60 1.55 20.68
N ILE A 378 0.54 1.34 19.99
CA ILE A 378 1.15 0.04 19.79
C ILE A 378 1.71 -0.50 21.12
N GLU A 379 2.37 0.35 21.91
CA GLU A 379 2.88 -0.01 23.23
C GLU A 379 1.75 -0.46 24.17
N ARG A 380 0.63 0.26 24.22
CA ARG A 380 -0.56 -0.15 24.99
C ARG A 380 -1.10 -1.51 24.52
N TRP A 381 -1.20 -1.71 23.20
CA TRP A 381 -1.63 -3.01 22.65
C TRP A 381 -0.68 -4.17 23.00
N VAL A 382 0.64 -3.93 22.96
CA VAL A 382 1.64 -4.92 23.38
C VAL A 382 1.52 -5.22 24.87
N LYS A 383 1.31 -4.21 25.71
CA LYS A 383 1.13 -4.34 27.16
C LYS A 383 -0.11 -5.17 27.52
N GLU A 384 -1.19 -5.03 26.76
CA GLU A 384 -2.42 -5.82 26.90
C GLU A 384 -2.30 -7.26 26.32
N GLY A 385 -1.09 -7.68 25.91
CA GLY A 385 -0.85 -9.04 25.42
C GLY A 385 -1.17 -9.25 23.94
N LYS A 386 -1.22 -8.17 23.15
CA LYS A 386 -1.45 -8.17 21.69
C LYS A 386 -2.77 -8.86 21.27
N PRO A 387 -3.91 -8.50 21.88
CA PRO A 387 -5.18 -9.10 21.50
C PRO A 387 -5.47 -8.84 20.01
N HIS A 388 -6.00 -9.85 19.33
CA HIS A 388 -6.51 -9.72 17.96
C HIS A 388 -8.01 -9.42 17.98
N ASP A 389 -8.47 -8.63 17.01
CA ASP A 389 -9.89 -8.51 16.73
C ASP A 389 -10.35 -9.66 15.83
N HIS A 390 -11.11 -10.59 16.39
CA HIS A 390 -11.66 -11.73 15.65
C HIS A 390 -13.05 -11.48 15.06
N ASP A 391 -13.65 -10.32 15.31
CA ASP A 391 -14.99 -9.97 14.82
C ASP A 391 -14.91 -9.28 13.45
N VAL A 392 -13.83 -8.53 13.22
CA VAL A 392 -13.61 -7.82 11.96
C VAL A 392 -13.47 -8.79 10.77
N ARG A 393 -14.05 -8.42 9.63
CA ARG A 393 -14.03 -9.21 8.39
C ARG A 393 -13.47 -8.38 7.24
N HIS A 394 -12.35 -8.83 6.71
CA HIS A 394 -11.70 -8.26 5.54
C HIS A 394 -10.87 -9.33 4.82
N PRO A 395 -10.69 -9.30 3.48
CA PRO A 395 -9.87 -10.28 2.78
C PRO A 395 -8.41 -10.34 3.27
N MET A 396 -7.91 -9.23 3.81
CA MET A 396 -6.60 -9.14 4.46
C MET A 396 -6.74 -9.45 5.96
N GLY A 397 -7.20 -10.67 6.26
CA GLY A 397 -7.62 -11.08 7.61
C GLY A 397 -6.57 -10.87 8.71
N PRO A 398 -5.32 -11.34 8.57
CA PRO A 398 -4.29 -11.15 9.59
C PRO A 398 -3.99 -9.68 9.90
N TRP A 399 -3.97 -8.84 8.86
CA TRP A 399 -3.83 -7.39 9.01
C TRP A 399 -5.03 -6.80 9.75
N ALA A 400 -6.25 -7.12 9.34
CA ALA A 400 -7.46 -6.57 9.94
C ALA A 400 -7.57 -6.95 11.42
N ALA A 401 -7.27 -8.21 11.76
CA ALA A 401 -7.29 -8.68 13.14
C ALA A 401 -6.24 -7.98 14.03
N THR A 402 -5.04 -7.76 13.51
CA THR A 402 -3.96 -7.06 14.23
C THR A 402 -4.31 -5.59 14.45
N ILE A 403 -4.67 -4.87 13.38
CA ILE A 403 -4.99 -3.45 13.44
C ILE A 403 -6.27 -3.19 14.25
N GLY A 404 -7.31 -4.02 14.06
CA GLY A 404 -8.53 -3.96 14.86
C GLY A 404 -8.28 -4.17 16.35
N GLY A 405 -7.37 -5.09 16.71
CA GLY A 405 -6.95 -5.29 18.10
C GLY A 405 -6.29 -4.05 18.71
N ILE A 406 -5.42 -3.38 17.96
CA ILE A 406 -4.79 -2.12 18.40
C ILE A 406 -5.85 -1.03 18.58
N LEU A 407 -6.78 -0.90 17.63
CA LEU A 407 -7.84 0.11 17.67
C LEU A 407 -8.76 -0.09 18.88
N LYS A 408 -9.22 -1.32 19.13
CA LYS A 408 -10.06 -1.68 20.29
C LYS A 408 -9.40 -1.34 21.62
N VAL A 409 -8.11 -1.68 21.80
CA VAL A 409 -7.34 -1.33 23.02
C VAL A 409 -7.25 0.18 23.24
N ASN A 410 -7.30 0.96 22.16
CA ASN A 410 -7.18 2.41 22.20
C ASN A 410 -8.52 3.16 22.10
N GLY A 411 -9.65 2.46 22.23
CA GLY A 411 -10.98 3.06 22.24
C GLY A 411 -11.47 3.59 20.88
N PHE A 412 -10.97 3.03 19.78
CA PHE A 412 -11.49 3.31 18.44
C PHE A 412 -12.47 2.21 18.02
N ASP A 413 -13.72 2.61 17.80
CA ASP A 413 -14.83 1.72 17.43
C ASP A 413 -15.19 1.82 15.93
N GLU A 414 -16.13 1.01 15.47
CA GLU A 414 -16.64 0.99 14.08
C GLU A 414 -15.60 0.71 12.98
N PHE A 415 -14.45 0.13 13.32
CA PHE A 415 -13.44 -0.24 12.33
C PHE A 415 -14.03 -1.12 11.22
N LEU A 416 -13.90 -0.68 9.96
CA LEU A 416 -14.45 -1.31 8.76
C LEU A 416 -15.99 -1.47 8.73
N ALA A 417 -16.77 -0.80 9.58
CA ALA A 417 -18.23 -0.88 9.54
C ALA A 417 -18.81 -0.36 8.20
N ASN A 418 -18.12 0.57 7.53
CA ASN A 418 -18.49 1.10 6.21
C ASN A 418 -18.00 0.24 5.02
N TYR A 419 -17.30 -0.87 5.26
CA TYR A 419 -16.73 -1.69 4.19
C TYR A 419 -17.81 -2.36 3.33
N GLY A 420 -18.85 -2.91 3.96
CA GLY A 420 -19.96 -3.58 3.27
C GLY A 420 -20.76 -2.62 2.38
N SER A 421 -21.13 -1.45 2.91
CA SER A 421 -21.87 -0.42 2.17
C SER A 421 -21.05 0.17 1.03
N THR A 422 -19.75 0.44 1.26
CA THR A 422 -18.85 0.95 0.20
C THR A 422 -18.74 -0.02 -0.98
N ARG A 423 -18.68 -1.33 -0.71
CA ARG A 423 -18.70 -2.36 -1.76
C ARG A 423 -20.03 -2.38 -2.52
N ALA A 424 -21.14 -2.24 -1.82
CA ALA A 424 -22.47 -2.23 -2.44
C ALA A 424 -22.65 -1.04 -3.40
N THR A 425 -22.26 0.17 -2.99
CA THR A 425 -22.39 1.41 -3.80
C THR A 425 -21.56 1.37 -5.09
N ALA A 426 -20.48 0.59 -5.11
CA ALA A 426 -19.58 0.53 -6.26
C ALA A 426 -19.86 -0.63 -7.23
N ASP A 427 -20.74 -1.54 -6.86
CA ASP A 427 -21.29 -2.55 -7.76
C ASP A 427 -22.76 -2.23 -8.06
N PRO A 428 -23.03 -1.22 -8.91
CA PRO A 428 -24.40 -0.80 -9.21
C PRO A 428 -25.20 -1.91 -9.89
N VAL A 429 -24.53 -2.91 -10.48
CA VAL A 429 -25.19 -4.10 -11.02
C VAL A 429 -25.72 -4.96 -9.88
N ARG A 430 -24.94 -5.19 -8.81
CA ARG A 430 -25.38 -5.92 -7.62
C ARG A 430 -26.51 -5.21 -6.87
N GLU A 431 -26.45 -3.89 -6.77
CA GLU A 431 -27.56 -3.08 -6.23
C GLU A 431 -28.81 -3.17 -7.11
N ALA A 432 -28.67 -3.07 -8.43
CA ALA A 432 -29.78 -3.28 -9.35
C ALA A 432 -30.34 -4.72 -9.26
N LEU A 433 -29.50 -5.72 -9.04
CA LEU A 433 -29.91 -7.10 -8.81
C LEU A 433 -30.67 -7.26 -7.48
N SER A 434 -30.32 -6.54 -6.42
CA SER A 434 -31.07 -6.59 -5.15
C SER A 434 -32.48 -6.00 -5.32
N ILE A 435 -32.61 -4.89 -6.07
CA ILE A 435 -33.91 -4.32 -6.45
C ILE A 435 -34.72 -5.33 -7.28
N LEU A 436 -34.12 -5.94 -8.30
CA LEU A 436 -34.79 -6.97 -9.09
C LEU A 436 -35.18 -8.18 -8.25
N ALA A 437 -34.34 -8.62 -7.32
CA ALA A 437 -34.63 -9.74 -6.43
C ALA A 437 -35.89 -9.46 -5.60
N PHE A 438 -35.92 -8.31 -4.92
CA PHE A 438 -37.06 -7.88 -4.13
C PHE A 438 -38.33 -7.75 -4.96
N ARG A 439 -38.24 -7.09 -6.12
CA ARG A 439 -39.40 -6.83 -7.00
C ARG A 439 -39.88 -8.05 -7.78
N SER A 440 -39.03 -9.06 -7.97
CA SER A 440 -39.41 -10.31 -8.64
C SER A 440 -40.37 -11.16 -7.81
N GLY A 441 -40.41 -10.96 -6.48
CA GLY A 441 -41.25 -11.72 -5.56
C GLY A 441 -40.97 -13.23 -5.59
N GLY A 442 -39.72 -13.63 -5.86
CA GLY A 442 -39.33 -15.04 -5.92
C GLY A 442 -39.92 -15.82 -7.11
N LYS A 443 -40.44 -15.13 -8.14
CA LYS A 443 -40.98 -15.80 -9.33
C LYS A 443 -39.87 -16.12 -10.33
N PRO A 444 -39.82 -17.35 -10.91
CA PRO A 444 -38.89 -17.66 -11.99
C PRO A 444 -39.24 -16.84 -13.25
N MET A 445 -38.30 -16.03 -13.72
CA MET A 445 -38.50 -15.09 -14.84
C MET A 445 -37.59 -15.41 -16.03
N ARG A 446 -38.10 -15.26 -17.25
CA ARG A 446 -37.29 -15.24 -18.48
C ARG A 446 -36.43 -13.98 -18.52
N ALA A 447 -35.35 -14.03 -19.31
CA ALA A 447 -34.50 -12.85 -19.56
C ALA A 447 -35.35 -11.66 -20.07
N ARG A 448 -36.31 -11.91 -20.96
CA ARG A 448 -37.27 -10.88 -21.41
C ARG A 448 -38.04 -10.22 -20.25
N GLN A 449 -38.61 -11.03 -19.36
CA GLN A 449 -39.39 -10.53 -18.22
C GLN A 449 -38.52 -9.74 -17.24
N LEU A 450 -37.30 -10.21 -16.98
CA LEU A 450 -36.33 -9.45 -16.18
C LEU A 450 -35.96 -8.13 -16.85
N SER A 451 -35.80 -8.11 -18.18
CA SER A 451 -35.47 -6.87 -18.90
C SER A 451 -36.59 -5.83 -18.77
N GLN A 452 -37.85 -6.27 -18.85
CA GLN A 452 -39.02 -5.41 -18.66
C GLN A 452 -39.10 -4.90 -17.22
N LEU A 453 -38.84 -5.76 -16.23
CA LEU A 453 -38.78 -5.37 -14.82
C LEU A 453 -37.66 -4.35 -14.58
N ALA A 454 -36.47 -4.57 -15.16
CA ALA A 454 -35.36 -3.62 -15.08
C ALA A 454 -35.67 -2.27 -15.72
N VAL A 455 -36.40 -2.24 -16.84
CA VAL A 455 -36.87 -0.97 -17.44
C VAL A 455 -37.86 -0.27 -16.50
N ARG A 456 -38.84 -1.03 -15.96
CA ARG A 456 -39.88 -0.51 -15.05
C ARG A 456 -39.30 0.10 -13.78
N GLU A 457 -38.29 -0.52 -13.19
CA GLU A 457 -37.61 -0.01 -12.00
C GLU A 457 -36.51 1.02 -12.33
N GLY A 458 -36.40 1.47 -13.59
CA GLY A 458 -35.43 2.50 -14.00
C GLY A 458 -33.97 2.02 -14.09
N LEU A 459 -33.72 0.72 -14.00
CA LEU A 459 -32.40 0.09 -13.92
C LEU A 459 -31.74 -0.16 -15.29
N HIS A 460 -32.43 0.14 -16.39
CA HIS A 460 -31.96 -0.15 -17.75
C HIS A 460 -30.60 0.47 -18.10
N LYS A 461 -30.28 1.67 -17.59
CA LYS A 461 -28.97 2.29 -17.81
C LYS A 461 -27.83 1.54 -17.10
N THR A 462 -28.15 0.82 -16.04
CA THR A 462 -27.20 0.07 -15.21
C THR A 462 -27.05 -1.36 -15.72
N LEU A 463 -28.15 -2.06 -15.96
CA LEU A 463 -28.16 -3.48 -16.33
C LEU A 463 -28.05 -3.74 -17.83
N MET A 464 -28.38 -2.76 -18.67
CA MET A 464 -28.42 -2.87 -20.13
C MET A 464 -27.84 -1.59 -20.79
N PRO A 465 -26.60 -1.19 -20.44
CA PRO A 465 -26.04 0.07 -20.91
C PRO A 465 -25.90 0.11 -22.44
N GLY A 466 -26.27 1.24 -23.05
CA GLY A 466 -26.14 1.45 -24.50
C GLY A 466 -27.20 0.72 -25.34
N VAL A 467 -28.19 0.09 -24.71
CA VAL A 467 -29.33 -0.52 -25.39
C VAL A 467 -30.54 0.39 -25.26
N GLU A 468 -31.20 0.68 -26.39
CA GLU A 468 -32.49 1.36 -26.37
C GLU A 468 -33.54 0.45 -25.73
N HIS A 469 -34.19 0.94 -24.67
CA HIS A 469 -35.17 0.17 -23.90
C HIS A 469 -36.43 -0.20 -24.70
N THR A 470 -36.65 0.44 -25.86
CA THR A 470 -37.70 0.12 -26.83
C THR A 470 -37.37 -1.14 -27.64
N ASN A 471 -36.11 -1.55 -27.74
CA ASN A 471 -35.68 -2.74 -28.45
C ASN A 471 -35.68 -3.97 -27.53
N VAL A 472 -36.83 -4.65 -27.46
CA VAL A 472 -37.07 -5.79 -26.56
C VAL A 472 -36.04 -6.92 -26.76
N SER A 473 -35.74 -7.30 -28.00
CA SER A 473 -34.80 -8.39 -28.31
C SER A 473 -33.35 -8.04 -27.96
N ALA A 474 -32.96 -6.76 -28.04
CA ALA A 474 -31.65 -6.30 -27.59
C ALA A 474 -31.58 -6.26 -26.06
N CYS A 475 -32.65 -5.80 -25.39
CA CYS A 475 -32.76 -5.77 -23.93
C CYS A 475 -32.69 -7.19 -23.33
N GLU A 476 -33.42 -8.14 -23.91
CA GLU A 476 -33.41 -9.54 -23.48
C GLU A 476 -32.00 -10.16 -23.53
N ARG A 477 -31.27 -9.93 -24.63
CA ARG A 477 -29.88 -10.40 -24.76
C ARG A 477 -28.95 -9.70 -23.78
N ALA A 478 -29.05 -8.37 -23.69
CA ALA A 478 -28.17 -7.57 -22.84
C ALA A 478 -28.34 -7.90 -21.36
N ILE A 479 -29.57 -8.04 -20.86
CA ILE A 479 -29.78 -8.43 -19.47
C ILE A 479 -29.29 -9.86 -19.20
N GLY A 480 -29.49 -10.78 -20.15
CA GLY A 480 -28.98 -12.14 -20.01
C GLY A 480 -27.46 -12.18 -19.86
N VAL A 481 -26.75 -11.33 -20.60
CA VAL A 481 -25.28 -11.17 -20.48
C VAL A 481 -24.90 -10.53 -19.16
N SER A 482 -25.59 -9.47 -18.72
CA SER A 482 -25.21 -8.72 -17.52
C SER A 482 -25.45 -9.49 -16.22
N ILE A 483 -26.50 -10.30 -16.14
CA ILE A 483 -26.85 -11.03 -14.90
C ILE A 483 -26.23 -12.42 -14.81
N SER A 484 -25.82 -13.03 -15.94
CA SER A 484 -25.26 -14.40 -15.93
C SER A 484 -24.02 -14.58 -15.05
N PRO A 485 -23.08 -13.61 -14.95
CA PRO A 485 -21.92 -13.71 -14.05
C PRO A 485 -22.29 -13.86 -12.57
N TYR A 486 -23.46 -13.34 -12.17
CA TYR A 486 -23.91 -13.32 -10.78
C TYR A 486 -24.75 -14.55 -10.40
N VAL A 487 -24.93 -15.51 -11.32
CA VAL A 487 -25.65 -16.75 -11.03
C VAL A 487 -24.87 -17.55 -9.99
N GLY A 488 -25.54 -17.88 -8.88
CA GLY A 488 -24.96 -18.54 -7.72
C GLY A 488 -24.59 -17.55 -6.60
N GLU A 489 -24.50 -16.25 -6.88
CA GLU A 489 -24.22 -15.22 -5.88
C GLU A 489 -25.46 -14.83 -5.07
N THR A 490 -25.21 -14.30 -3.88
CA THR A 490 -26.23 -13.70 -3.01
C THR A 490 -26.22 -12.18 -3.09
N VAL A 491 -27.41 -11.60 -2.97
CA VAL A 491 -27.67 -10.17 -2.83
C VAL A 491 -28.54 -9.94 -1.60
N MET A 492 -28.29 -8.85 -0.88
CA MET A 492 -29.09 -8.47 0.28
C MET A 492 -29.94 -7.25 -0.03
N VAL A 493 -31.14 -7.24 0.53
CA VAL A 493 -32.11 -6.15 0.45
C VAL A 493 -32.53 -5.80 1.87
N SER A 494 -32.51 -4.51 2.20
CA SER A 494 -33.07 -4.02 3.45
C SER A 494 -34.42 -3.35 3.19
N THR A 495 -35.41 -3.64 4.03
CA THR A 495 -36.64 -2.85 4.19
C THR A 495 -36.53 -2.08 5.51
N PRO A 496 -37.47 -1.18 5.85
CA PRO A 496 -37.42 -0.47 7.12
C PRO A 496 -37.41 -1.36 8.38
N ILE A 497 -37.80 -2.64 8.25
CA ILE A 497 -37.98 -3.57 9.37
C ILE A 497 -37.28 -4.91 9.16
N GLU A 498 -36.75 -5.22 7.97
CA GLU A 498 -36.20 -6.53 7.66
C GLU A 498 -34.97 -6.46 6.76
N ALA A 499 -34.04 -7.41 6.92
CA ALA A 499 -32.99 -7.70 5.96
C ALA A 499 -33.26 -9.08 5.32
N ILE A 500 -33.29 -9.11 3.99
CA ILE A 500 -33.63 -10.29 3.19
C ILE A 500 -32.44 -10.63 2.28
N THR A 501 -32.00 -11.88 2.31
CA THR A 501 -30.92 -12.38 1.44
C THR A 501 -31.52 -13.25 0.33
N TYR A 502 -31.21 -12.93 -0.92
CA TYR A 502 -31.61 -13.70 -2.09
C TYR A 502 -30.40 -14.32 -2.79
N ARG A 503 -30.49 -15.58 -3.23
CA ARG A 503 -29.54 -16.20 -4.16
C ARG A 503 -30.10 -16.22 -5.58
N LEU A 504 -29.36 -15.67 -6.53
CA LEU A 504 -29.70 -15.77 -7.95
C LEU A 504 -29.38 -17.17 -8.47
N THR A 505 -30.35 -17.83 -9.07
CA THR A 505 -30.17 -19.14 -9.72
C THR A 505 -30.66 -19.07 -11.16
N LYS A 506 -30.13 -19.95 -12.01
CA LYS A 506 -30.52 -20.09 -13.41
C LYS A 506 -30.92 -21.54 -13.65
N GLN A 507 -32.16 -21.77 -14.04
CA GLN A 507 -32.71 -23.11 -14.25
C GLN A 507 -33.08 -23.29 -15.72
N GLN A 508 -32.71 -24.44 -16.29
CA GLN A 508 -33.16 -24.85 -17.62
C GLN A 508 -34.35 -25.80 -17.47
N GLY A 509 -35.40 -25.59 -18.24
CA GLY A 509 -36.58 -26.43 -18.19
C GLY A 509 -37.58 -26.08 -19.27
N ARG A 510 -38.64 -26.90 -19.39
CA ARG A 510 -39.74 -26.64 -20.31
C ARG A 510 -40.77 -25.66 -19.74
N PHE A 511 -40.95 -25.63 -18.41
CA PHE A 511 -41.85 -24.70 -17.70
C PHE A 511 -43.26 -24.57 -18.33
N GLY A 512 -43.82 -25.69 -18.81
CA GLY A 512 -45.14 -25.73 -19.46
C GLY A 512 -45.14 -25.40 -20.96
N GLU A 513 -43.98 -25.17 -21.57
CA GLU A 513 -43.84 -24.78 -22.98
C GLU A 513 -43.15 -25.86 -23.84
N SER A 514 -43.31 -25.75 -25.16
CA SER A 514 -42.83 -26.73 -26.16
C SER A 514 -41.31 -26.86 -26.20
N HIS A 515 -40.58 -25.75 -25.96
CA HIS A 515 -39.12 -25.70 -26.05
C HIS A 515 -38.47 -25.42 -24.68
N PRO A 516 -37.38 -26.12 -24.34
CA PRO A 516 -36.64 -25.85 -23.12
C PRO A 516 -36.01 -24.45 -23.20
N HIS A 517 -36.12 -23.69 -22.12
CA HIS A 517 -35.58 -22.35 -22.02
C HIS A 517 -35.00 -22.12 -20.61
N PHE A 518 -34.27 -21.02 -20.43
CA PHE A 518 -33.71 -20.64 -19.14
C PHE A 518 -34.63 -19.67 -18.42
N ARG A 519 -34.79 -19.84 -17.11
CA ARG A 519 -35.38 -18.86 -16.19
C ARG A 519 -34.42 -18.54 -15.06
N TYR A 520 -34.42 -17.28 -14.66
CA TYR A 520 -33.69 -16.75 -13.53
C TYR A 520 -34.62 -16.67 -12.32
N LEU A 521 -34.13 -17.06 -11.15
CA LEU A 521 -34.90 -17.12 -9.93
C LEU A 521 -34.06 -16.59 -8.77
N PHE A 522 -34.58 -15.59 -8.07
CA PHE A 522 -34.02 -15.08 -6.82
C PHE A 522 -34.65 -15.85 -5.64
N ASN A 523 -33.95 -16.88 -5.15
CA ASN A 523 -34.43 -17.67 -4.01
C ASN A 523 -34.13 -16.93 -2.72
N GLU A 524 -35.13 -16.71 -1.88
CA GLU A 524 -34.91 -16.20 -0.53
C GLU A 524 -34.18 -17.26 0.31
N GLU A 525 -33.00 -16.92 0.84
CA GLU A 525 -32.21 -17.80 1.71
C GLU A 525 -32.41 -17.49 3.19
N SER A 526 -32.60 -16.22 3.52
CA SER A 526 -32.82 -15.78 4.89
C SER A 526 -33.58 -14.46 4.94
N ARG A 527 -34.37 -14.28 6.00
CA ARG A 527 -35.07 -13.05 6.36
C ARG A 527 -34.91 -12.82 7.86
N GLN A 528 -34.47 -11.63 8.24
CA GLN A 528 -34.22 -11.27 9.63
C GLN A 528 -34.85 -9.92 9.94
N THR A 529 -35.49 -9.78 11.10
CA THR A 529 -36.01 -8.51 11.58
C THR A 529 -34.87 -7.61 12.03
N LEU A 530 -34.90 -6.34 11.61
CA LEU A 530 -33.92 -5.34 11.99
C LEU A 530 -34.37 -4.63 13.28
N THR A 531 -33.47 -4.55 14.26
CA THR A 531 -33.66 -3.80 15.52
C THR A 531 -33.09 -2.38 15.47
N GLU A 532 -32.34 -2.06 14.40
CA GLU A 532 -31.67 -0.78 14.17
C GLU A 532 -31.95 -0.30 12.74
N GLU A 533 -31.76 1.00 12.47
CA GLU A 533 -31.97 1.54 11.13
C GLU A 533 -31.01 0.89 10.11
N PRO A 534 -31.53 0.33 8.99
CA PRO A 534 -30.69 -0.33 8.00
C PRO A 534 -29.76 0.66 7.28
N GLY A 535 -28.46 0.36 7.28
CA GLY A 535 -27.51 1.06 6.42
C GLY A 535 -27.65 0.65 4.95
N GLY A 536 -27.63 1.63 4.03
CA GLY A 536 -27.64 1.40 2.58
C GLY A 536 -29.00 1.62 1.91
N LEU A 537 -29.25 0.92 0.78
CA LEU A 537 -30.50 1.02 0.03
C LEU A 537 -31.65 0.35 0.79
N VAL A 538 -32.65 1.15 1.19
CA VAL A 538 -33.87 0.68 1.87
C VAL A 538 -35.03 0.68 0.88
N LEU A 539 -35.64 -0.50 0.66
CA LEU A 539 -36.80 -0.66 -0.22
C LEU A 539 -38.08 -0.81 0.59
N GLU A 540 -39.08 0.01 0.27
CA GLU A 540 -40.41 -0.14 0.84
C GLU A 540 -41.23 -1.19 0.08
N GLU A 541 -41.91 -2.05 0.85
CA GLU A 541 -43.04 -2.81 0.34
C GLU A 541 -44.13 -1.82 -0.08
N ARG A 542 -44.65 -1.92 -1.31
CA ARG A 542 -45.78 -1.09 -1.71
C ARG A 542 -46.96 -1.43 -0.81
N ARG A 543 -47.37 -0.50 0.07
CA ARG A 543 -48.70 -0.54 0.68
C ARG A 543 -49.71 -0.59 -0.46
N CYS A 544 -50.58 -1.60 -0.43
CA CYS A 544 -51.68 -1.73 -1.38
C CYS A 544 -52.66 -0.57 -1.18
N GLY A 545 -52.35 0.57 -1.80
CA GLY A 545 -53.22 1.72 -1.96
C GLY A 545 -53.53 1.86 -3.43
N SER A 546 -54.72 1.39 -3.82
CA SER A 546 -55.37 1.58 -5.13
C SER A 546 -54.46 1.36 -6.35
N LEU A 547 -54.29 0.11 -6.77
CA LEU A 547 -53.89 -0.21 -8.13
C LEU A 547 -54.94 -1.15 -8.74
N ASP A 548 -55.45 -0.69 -9.86
CA ASP A 548 -56.48 -1.27 -10.71
C ASP A 548 -56.08 -2.69 -11.12
N VAL A 549 -56.76 -3.67 -10.51
CA VAL A 549 -56.60 -5.11 -10.79
C VAL A 549 -56.82 -5.40 -12.28
N GLY A 550 -57.62 -4.57 -12.97
CA GLY A 550 -57.89 -4.69 -14.40
C GLY A 550 -56.66 -4.51 -15.30
N ALA A 551 -55.65 -3.74 -14.89
CA ALA A 551 -54.43 -3.56 -15.69
C ALA A 551 -53.46 -4.77 -15.59
N ILE A 552 -53.57 -5.56 -14.51
CA ILE A 552 -52.75 -6.76 -14.30
C ILE A 552 -53.38 -7.96 -15.00
N GLU A 553 -54.72 -8.07 -14.95
CA GLU A 553 -55.45 -9.11 -15.69
C GLU A 553 -55.36 -8.90 -17.21
N ALA A 554 -55.44 -7.65 -17.71
CA ALA A 554 -55.36 -7.37 -19.15
C ALA A 554 -54.01 -7.76 -19.80
N VAL A 555 -52.90 -7.66 -19.07
CA VAL A 555 -51.57 -8.07 -19.57
C VAL A 555 -51.40 -9.61 -19.52
N LEU A 556 -52.05 -10.28 -18.56
CA LEU A 556 -52.06 -11.74 -18.46
C LEU A 556 -53.02 -12.39 -19.47
N GLU A 557 -54.15 -11.74 -19.80
CA GLU A 557 -55.12 -12.20 -20.80
C GLU A 557 -54.63 -11.98 -22.24
N GLN A 558 -53.91 -10.88 -22.53
CA GLN A 558 -53.31 -10.69 -23.86
C GLN A 558 -52.32 -11.81 -24.21
N ASP A 559 -51.54 -12.32 -23.25
CA ASP A 559 -50.64 -13.45 -23.49
C ASP A 559 -51.40 -14.78 -23.71
N ILE A 560 -52.63 -14.92 -23.21
CA ILE A 560 -53.47 -16.12 -23.44
C ILE A 560 -54.16 -16.06 -24.80
N GLU A 561 -54.70 -14.90 -25.21
CA GLU A 561 -55.35 -14.74 -26.52
C GLU A 561 -54.35 -14.87 -27.68
N THR A 562 -53.14 -14.32 -27.53
CA THR A 562 -52.07 -14.44 -28.55
C THR A 562 -51.61 -15.90 -28.71
N LEU A 563 -51.71 -16.73 -27.67
CA LEU A 563 -51.41 -18.17 -27.71
C LEU A 563 -52.53 -19.03 -28.35
N THR A 564 -53.77 -18.52 -28.39
CA THR A 564 -54.88 -19.18 -29.09
C THR A 564 -54.97 -18.83 -30.58
N GLU A 565 -54.56 -17.62 -30.99
CA GLU A 565 -54.55 -17.22 -32.41
C GLU A 565 -53.41 -17.87 -33.22
N GLU A 566 -52.26 -18.18 -32.61
CA GLU A 566 -51.17 -18.91 -33.28
C GLU A 566 -51.43 -20.43 -33.45
N LYS A 567 -52.59 -20.93 -33.00
CA LYS A 567 -53.01 -22.34 -33.12
C LYS A 567 -54.19 -22.58 -34.06
N SER A 568 -54.63 -21.58 -34.83
CA SER A 568 -55.70 -21.74 -35.82
C SER A 568 -55.24 -21.62 -37.26
#